data_AF-A0A848TK43-F1
#
_entry.id   AF-A0A848TK43-F1
#
_cell.length_a   1.000
_cell.length_b   1.000
_cell.length_c   1.000
_cell.angle_alpha   90.00
_cell.angle_beta   90.00
_cell.angle_gamma   90.00
#
_symmetry.space_group_name_H-M   'P 1'
#
loop_
_entity.id
_entity.type
_entity.pdbx_description
1 polymer ?
#
loop_
_entity_poly.entity_id
_entity_poly.type
_entity_poly.pdbx_seq_one_letter_code
_entity_poly.pdbx_strand_id
1 'polypeptide(L)' 'MTLIAVLAAAAVFVFALSGALAASRAQLDIVGFLFFAAITAVGGGTMRDLLLDRTPFWIDRPSILLFAAFAAVAV' A
#
# COMPACT_ATOMS: atom_id res chain seq x y z
N MET A 1 8.61 -5.60 -19.34
CA MET A 1 7.37 -5.58 -18.53
C MET A 1 7.57 -6.16 -17.13
N THR A 2 8.48 -7.11 -16.92
CA THR A 2 8.77 -7.74 -15.63
C THR A 2 9.38 -6.80 -14.59
N LEU A 3 10.38 -6.00 -14.97
CA LEU A 3 11.04 -5.08 -14.04
C LEU A 3 10.06 -4.07 -13.40
N ILE A 4 9.20 -3.45 -14.21
CA ILE A 4 8.20 -2.48 -13.73
C ILE A 4 7.25 -3.14 -12.73
N ALA A 5 6.81 -4.37 -12.99
CA ALA A 5 5.92 -5.10 -12.10
C ALA A 5 6.59 -5.39 -10.73
N VAL A 6 7.87 -5.79 -10.75
CA VAL A 6 8.64 -6.03 -9.53
C VAL A 6 8.83 -4.75 -8.72
N LEU A 7 9.22 -3.65 -9.38
CA LEU A 7 9.38 -2.36 -8.72
C LEU A 7 8.08 -1.82 -8.15
N ALA A 8 6.95 -2.01 -8.86
CA ALA A 8 5.65 -1.61 -8.36
C ALA A 8 5.24 -2.40 -7.11
N ALA A 9 5.43 -3.72 -7.11
CA ALA A 9 5.14 -4.55 -5.94
C ALA A 9 6.06 -4.20 -4.75
N ALA A 10 7.34 -3.97 -5.01
CA ALA A 10 8.30 -3.54 -3.99
C ALA A 10 7.92 -2.19 -3.38
N ALA A 11 7.55 -1.21 -4.20
CA ALA A 11 7.12 0.11 -3.73
C ALA A 11 5.90 0.00 -2.80
N VAL A 12 4.87 -0.73 -3.23
CA VAL A 12 3.66 -0.98 -2.44
C VAL A 12 4.01 -1.60 -1.08
N PHE A 13 4.88 -2.61 -1.07
CA PHE A 13 5.27 -3.28 0.17
C PHE A 13 6.06 -2.35 1.12
N VAL A 14 7.04 -1.61 0.61
CA VAL A 14 7.86 -0.68 1.42
C VAL A 14 7.01 0.46 2.00
N PHE A 15 6.09 1.02 1.21
CA PHE A 15 5.16 2.05 1.71
C PHE A 15 4.15 1.49 2.70
N ALA A 16 3.67 0.25 2.51
CA ALA A 16 2.82 -0.40 3.48
C ALA A 16 3.50 -0.57 4.84
N LEU A 17 4.76 -1.04 4.85
CA LEU A 17 5.56 -1.17 6.07
C LEU A 17 5.74 0.19 6.77
N SER A 18 5.94 1.25 5.99
CA SER A 18 6.07 2.61 6.53
C SER A 18 4.78 3.07 7.22
N GLY A 19 3.62 2.79 6.62
CA GLY A 19 2.30 3.06 7.20
C GLY A 19 2.01 2.22 8.45
N ALA A 20 2.32 0.92 8.41
CA ALA A 20 2.19 0.03 9.57
C ALA A 20 3.08 0.48 10.74
N LEU A 21 4.32 0.88 10.47
CA LEU A 21 5.23 1.39 11.50
C LEU A 21 4.75 2.72 12.08
N ALA A 22 4.14 3.59 11.28
CA ALA A 22 3.51 4.81 11.77
C ALA A 22 2.32 4.49 12.69
N ALA A 23 1.47 3.52 12.33
CA ALA A 23 0.37 3.04 13.17
C ALA A 23 0.86 2.42 14.49
N SER A 24 1.97 1.66 14.44
CA SER A 24 2.63 1.09 15.62
C SER A 24 3.13 2.15 16.59
N ARG A 25 3.80 3.19 16.07
CA ARG A 25 4.26 4.33 16.88
C ARG A 25 3.11 5.11 17.50
N ALA A 26 1.96 5.15 16.83
CA ALA A 26 0.73 5.74 17.33
C ALA A 26 -0.09 4.79 18.24
N GLN A 27 0.42 3.57 18.52
CA GLN A 27 -0.25 2.53 19.32
C GLN A 27 -1.69 2.26 18.88
N LEU A 28 -1.92 2.21 17.57
CA LEU A 28 -3.22 1.85 17.02
C LEU A 28 -3.46 0.34 17.12
N ASP A 29 -4.72 -0.06 16.95
CA ASP A 29 -5.11 -1.46 16.84
C ASP A 29 -4.85 -2.02 15.43
N ILE A 30 -5.11 -3.32 15.25
CA ILE A 30 -4.89 -4.00 13.97
C ILE A 30 -5.67 -3.38 12.81
N VAL A 31 -6.85 -2.81 13.10
CA VAL A 31 -7.66 -2.10 12.11
C VAL A 31 -6.94 -0.82 11.66
N GLY A 32 -6.38 -0.06 12.60
CA GLY A 32 -5.53 1.08 12.31
C GLY A 32 -4.28 0.69 11.50
N PHE A 33 -3.60 -0.40 11.86
CA PHE A 33 -2.45 -0.89 11.10
C PHE A 33 -2.83 -1.23 9.65
N LEU A 34 -3.92 -1.97 9.44
CA LEU A 34 -4.42 -2.31 8.10
C LEU A 34 -4.76 -1.06 7.30
N PHE A 35 -5.44 -0.10 7.91
CA PHE A 35 -5.84 1.15 7.26
C PHE A 35 -4.61 1.97 6.84
N PHE A 36 -3.68 2.23 7.77
CA PHE A 36 -2.50 3.05 7.49
C PHE A 36 -1.51 2.36 6.55
N ALA A 37 -1.35 1.03 6.65
CA ALA A 37 -0.57 0.27 5.67
C ALA A 37 -1.18 0.37 4.27
N ALA A 38 -2.50 0.17 4.14
CA ALA A 38 -3.18 0.20 2.84
C ALA A 38 -3.15 1.60 2.21
N ILE A 39 -3.56 2.64 2.94
CA ILE A 39 -3.67 4.00 2.40
C ILE A 39 -2.30 4.55 1.99
N THR A 40 -1.24 4.25 2.76
CA THR A 40 0.12 4.68 2.44
C THR A 40 0.66 3.95 1.22
N ALA A 41 0.37 2.65 1.10
CA ALA A 41 0.82 1.84 -0.04
C ALA A 41 0.15 2.22 -1.36
N VAL A 42 -1.15 2.50 -1.36
CA VAL A 42 -1.90 2.83 -2.60
C VAL A 42 -1.92 4.33 -2.92
N GLY A 43 -1.69 5.20 -1.94
CA GLY A 43 -1.87 6.65 -2.09
C GLY A 43 -1.09 7.27 -3.24
N GLY A 44 0.22 6.98 -3.33
CA GLY A 44 1.07 7.52 -4.40
C GLY A 44 0.67 7.03 -5.80
N GLY A 45 0.40 5.73 -5.95
CA GLY A 45 -0.07 5.15 -7.21
C GLY A 45 -1.45 5.68 -7.61
N THR A 46 -2.33 5.89 -6.64
CA THR A 46 -3.64 6.50 -6.85
C THR A 46 -3.51 7.93 -7.34
N MET A 47 -2.68 8.78 -6.71
CA MET A 47 -2.44 10.14 -7.20
C MET A 47 -1.88 10.14 -8.62
N ARG A 48 -0.90 9.28 -8.91
CA ARG A 48 -0.36 9.12 -10.27
C ARG A 48 -1.47 8.78 -11.27
N ASP A 49 -2.33 7.82 -10.95
CA ASP A 49 -3.36 7.35 -11.87
C ASP A 49 -4.43 8.44 -12.10
N LEU A 50 -4.85 9.14 -11.05
CA LEU A 50 -5.79 10.26 -11.16
C LEU A 50 -5.21 11.43 -11.97
N LEU A 51 -3.93 11.77 -11.78
CA LEU A 51 -3.26 12.82 -12.57
C LEU A 51 -3.13 12.46 -14.05
N LEU A 52 -3.17 11.16 -14.38
CA LEU A 52 -3.11 10.64 -15.74
C LEU A 52 -4.50 10.31 -16.32
N ASP A 53 -5.57 10.67 -15.61
CA ASP A 53 -6.96 10.36 -15.95
C ASP A 53 -7.20 8.84 -16.17
N ARG A 54 -6.66 8.04 -15.25
CA ARG A 54 -6.78 6.57 -15.23
C ARG A 54 -7.49 6.09 -13.98
N THR A 55 -8.10 4.92 -14.08
CA THR A 55 -8.60 4.18 -12.93
C THR A 55 -7.43 3.84 -11.98
N PRO A 56 -7.58 4.07 -10.67
CA PRO A 56 -6.57 3.67 -9.69
C PRO A 56 -6.26 2.18 -9.79
N PHE A 57 -4.97 1.85 -9.93
CA PHE A 57 -4.48 0.51 -10.23
C PHE A 57 -4.92 -0.60 -9.24
N TRP A 58 -5.22 -0.24 -8.00
CA TRP A 58 -5.65 -1.18 -6.96
C TRP A 58 -7.14 -1.55 -7.10
N ILE A 59 -7.92 -0.80 -7.89
CA ILE A 59 -9.28 -1.18 -8.29
C ILE A 59 -9.20 -2.30 -9.33
N ASP A 60 -8.31 -2.17 -10.30
CA ASP A 60 -8.11 -3.19 -11.34
C ASP A 60 -7.46 -4.46 -10.78
N ARG A 61 -6.58 -4.31 -9.77
CA ARG A 61 -5.92 -5.44 -9.09
C ARG A 61 -6.01 -5.34 -7.57
N PRO A 62 -7.14 -5.68 -6.94
CA PRO A 62 -7.31 -5.54 -5.49
C PRO A 62 -6.37 -6.45 -4.67
N SER A 63 -5.80 -7.49 -5.29
CA SER A 63 -4.85 -8.40 -4.63
C SER A 63 -3.58 -7.70 -4.15
N ILE A 64 -3.24 -6.48 -4.62
CA ILE A 64 -2.09 -5.76 -4.05
C ILE A 64 -2.32 -5.46 -2.56
N LEU A 65 -3.57 -5.27 -2.13
CA LEU A 65 -3.88 -4.92 -0.74
C LEU A 65 -3.46 -6.04 0.23
N LEU A 66 -3.25 -7.26 -0.26
CA LEU A 66 -2.66 -8.35 0.53
C LEU A 66 -1.22 -8.05 0.97
N PHE A 67 -0.44 -7.30 0.19
CA PHE A 67 0.89 -6.84 0.61
C PHE A 67 0.78 -5.84 1.76
N ALA A 68 -0.24 -4.98 1.75
CA ALA A 68 -0.50 -4.08 2.85
C ALA A 68 -0.98 -4.81 4.11
N ALA A 69 -1.85 -5.81 3.95
CA ALA A 69 -2.28 -6.65 5.06
C ALA A 69 -1.13 -7.46 5.65
N PHE A 70 -0.26 -8.02 4.81
CA PHE A 70 0.93 -8.72 5.27
C PHE A 70 1.89 -7.78 6.03
N ALA A 71 2.14 -6.58 5.50
CA ALA A 71 2.95 -5.57 6.17
C ALA A 71 2.37 -5.14 7.53
N ALA A 72 1.04 -5.02 7.63
CA ALA A 72 0.34 -4.68 8.88
C ALA A 72 0.49 -5.77 9.96
N VAL A 73 0.63 -7.05 9.57
CA VAL A 73 0.84 -8.16 10.51
C VAL A 73 2.32 -8.37 10.82
N ALA A 74 3.21 -8.00 9.90
CA ALA A 74 4.65 -8.21 10.03
C ALA A 74 5.36 -7.19 10.95
N VAL A 75 4.71 -6.06 11.25
CA VAL A 75 5.22 -4.96 12.11
C VAL A 75 4.56 -5.02 13.48
#